data_AF-A0A9E1QVB6-F1
#
_entry.id   AF-A0A9E1QVB6-F1
#
_cell.length_a   1.000
_cell.length_b   1.000
_cell.length_c   1.000
_cell.angle_alpha   90.00
_cell.angle_beta   90.00
_cell.angle_gamma   90.00
#
_symmetry.space_group_name_H-M   'P 1'
#
loop_
_entity.id
_entity.type
_entity.pdbx_description
1 polymer ?
#
loop_
_entity_poly.entity_id
_entity_poly.type
_entity_poly.pdbx_seq_one_letter_code
_entity_poly.pdbx_strand_id
1 'polypeptide(L)'
;MLTSNLIIYLSLLVVGAIAGYFLSRAFQPIQKEQKELENKLIEAQRELKDYQQEVANHFRATSKAVSSLSKNYKCVVEQLAGGALHLASTDVSRQILNSVFDKSEDVNLDSSTDIQPPKDYAPKVPGGVLSEEYGLKEAASPVSNPTISDSAYVAENDDDPTLNIN
;
A
#
# COMPACT_ATOMS: atom_id res chain seq x y z
N MET A 1 35.82 -14.20 -67.50
CA MET A 1 36.00 -14.48 -66.06
C MET A 1 35.66 -13.27 -65.19
N LEU A 2 36.29 -12.11 -65.38
CA LEU A 2 36.05 -10.91 -64.55
C LEU A 2 34.59 -10.38 -64.60
N THR A 3 33.98 -10.35 -65.79
CA THR A 3 32.60 -9.87 -66.00
C THR A 3 31.54 -10.76 -65.36
N SER A 4 31.75 -12.08 -65.35
CA SER A 4 30.85 -13.04 -64.70
C SER A 4 30.81 -12.85 -63.19
N ASN A 5 31.96 -12.57 -62.56
CA ASN A 5 32.05 -12.33 -61.12
C ASN A 5 31.34 -11.03 -60.73
N LEU A 6 31.42 -9.99 -61.57
CA LEU A 6 30.74 -8.71 -61.32
C LEU A 6 29.21 -8.86 -61.30
N ILE A 7 28.64 -9.69 -62.17
CA ILE A 7 27.20 -9.98 -62.18
C ILE A 7 26.79 -10.74 -60.92
N ILE A 8 27.61 -11.69 -60.45
CA ILE A 8 27.36 -12.45 -59.22
C ILE A 8 27.35 -11.51 -58.00
N TYR A 9 28.35 -10.64 -57.86
CA TYR A 9 28.40 -9.68 -56.76
C TYR A 9 27.23 -8.69 -56.80
N LEU A 10 26.83 -8.21 -57.98
CA LEU A 10 25.69 -7.32 -58.13
C LEU A 10 24.38 -8.02 -57.73
N SER A 11 24.21 -9.29 -58.11
CA SER A 11 23.03 -10.07 -57.72
C SER A 11 22.96 -10.29 -56.21
N LEU A 12 24.08 -10.60 -55.55
CA LEU A 12 24.15 -10.75 -54.10
C LEU A 12 23.83 -9.44 -53.38
N LEU A 13 24.31 -8.31 -53.89
CA LEU A 13 24.05 -6.99 -53.31
C LEU A 13 22.56 -6.64 -53.39
N VAL A 14 21.90 -6.93 -54.52
CA VAL A 14 20.47 -6.71 -54.68
C VAL A 14 19.66 -7.61 -53.74
N VAL A 15 19.97 -8.90 -53.67
CA VAL A 15 19.30 -9.84 -52.76
C VAL A 15 19.52 -9.47 -51.30
N GLY A 16 20.75 -9.11 -50.93
CA GLY A 16 21.11 -8.65 -49.60
C GLY A 16 20.43 -7.35 -49.20
N ALA A 17 20.29 -6.39 -50.13
CA ALA A 17 19.59 -5.13 -49.88
C ALA A 17 18.09 -5.35 -49.67
N ILE A 18 17.45 -6.23 -50.46
CA ILE A 18 16.04 -6.57 -50.30
C ILE A 18 15.82 -7.30 -48.97
N ALA A 19 16.60 -8.33 -48.69
CA ALA A 19 16.53 -9.09 -47.45
C ALA A 19 16.80 -8.18 -46.23
N GLY A 20 17.82 -7.33 -46.29
CA GLY A 20 18.16 -6.38 -45.25
C GLY A 20 17.07 -5.32 -45.02
N TYR A 21 16.42 -4.84 -46.09
CA TYR A 21 15.28 -3.92 -45.96
C TYR A 21 14.09 -4.57 -45.27
N PHE A 22 13.73 -5.80 -45.68
CA PHE A 22 12.65 -6.57 -45.03
C PHE A 22 12.96 -6.86 -43.56
N LEU A 23 14.20 -7.26 -43.25
CA LEU A 23 14.62 -7.51 -41.88
C LEU A 23 14.58 -6.21 -41.06
N SER A 24 15.10 -5.10 -41.58
CA SER A 24 15.05 -3.80 -40.90
C SER A 24 13.61 -3.36 -40.62
N ARG A 25 12.69 -3.54 -41.57
CA ARG A 25 11.26 -3.27 -41.39
C ARG A 25 10.65 -4.14 -40.28
N ALA A 26 11.05 -5.41 -40.19
CA ALA A 26 10.56 -6.35 -39.18
C ALA A 26 11.10 -6.08 -37.77
N PHE A 27 12.29 -5.49 -37.62
CA PHE A 27 12.88 -5.15 -36.31
C PHE A 27 12.47 -3.78 -35.75
N GLN A 28 11.86 -2.90 -36.56
CA GLN A 28 11.31 -1.61 -36.10
C GLN A 28 10.27 -1.70 -34.95
N PRO A 29 9.31 -2.64 -34.91
CA PRO A 29 8.33 -2.72 -33.82
C PRO A 29 8.96 -3.08 -32.47
N ILE A 30 9.98 -3.95 -32.43
CA ILE A 30 10.66 -4.39 -31.21
C ILE A 30 11.33 -3.22 -30.46
N GLN A 31 11.93 -2.29 -31.20
CA GLN A 31 12.56 -1.09 -30.63
C GLN A 31 11.52 -0.16 -29.98
N LYS A 32 10.28 -0.14 -30.51
CA LYS A 32 9.20 0.69 -29.94
C LYS A 32 8.68 0.10 -28.65
N GLU A 33 8.53 -1.22 -28.58
CA GLU A 33 8.04 -1.93 -27.41
C GLU A 33 9.01 -1.79 -26.22
N GLN A 34 10.32 -1.91 -26.46
CA GLN A 34 11.33 -1.67 -25.43
C GLN A 34 11.30 -0.24 -24.90
N LYS A 35 11.14 0.75 -25.79
CA LYS A 35 11.00 2.15 -25.39
C LYS A 35 9.71 2.41 -24.61
N GLU A 36 8.61 1.74 -24.95
CA GLU A 36 7.37 1.82 -24.21
C GLU A 36 7.52 1.26 -22.79
N LEU A 37 8.18 0.11 -22.64
CA LEU A 37 8.47 -0.49 -21.33
C LEU A 37 9.37 0.41 -20.49
N GLU A 38 10.42 0.99 -21.08
CA GLU A 38 11.30 1.96 -20.42
C GLU A 38 10.50 3.19 -19.95
N ASN A 39 9.62 3.73 -20.81
CA ASN A 39 8.75 4.84 -20.45
C ASN A 39 7.78 4.48 -19.32
N LYS A 40 7.19 3.27 -19.32
CA LYS A 40 6.30 2.81 -18.25
C LYS A 40 7.03 2.71 -16.91
N LEU A 41 8.27 2.22 -16.93
CA LEU A 41 9.11 2.17 -15.72
C LEU A 41 9.38 3.59 -15.20
N ILE A 42 9.80 4.50 -16.07
CA ILE A 42 10.08 5.89 -15.71
C ILE A 42 8.83 6.57 -15.15
N GLU A 43 7.67 6.36 -15.76
CA GLU A 43 6.41 6.96 -15.30
C GLU A 43 6.00 6.41 -13.94
N ALA A 44 6.02 5.08 -13.74
CA ALA A 44 5.69 4.47 -12.45
C ALA A 44 6.67 4.94 -11.34
N GLN A 45 7.95 5.08 -11.66
CA GLN A 45 8.94 5.59 -10.71
C GLN A 45 8.70 7.07 -10.38
N ARG A 46 8.24 7.87 -11.34
CA ARG A 46 7.84 9.26 -11.11
C ARG A 46 6.61 9.33 -10.21
N GLU A 47 5.56 8.58 -10.51
CA GLU A 47 4.34 8.55 -9.70
C GLU A 47 4.62 8.16 -8.24
N LEU A 48 5.48 7.15 -8.03
CA LEU A 48 5.87 6.73 -6.69
C LEU A 48 6.63 7.83 -5.94
N LYS A 49 7.52 8.55 -6.62
CA LYS A 49 8.26 9.67 -6.04
C LYS A 49 7.34 10.83 -5.69
N ASP A 50 6.37 11.12 -6.55
CA ASP A 50 5.39 12.20 -6.31
C ASP A 50 4.48 11.85 -5.13
N TYR A 51 4.02 10.60 -5.03
CA TYR A 51 3.26 10.11 -3.87
C TYR A 51 4.07 10.23 -2.57
N GLN A 52 5.34 9.80 -2.57
CA GLN A 52 6.22 9.93 -1.39
C GLN A 52 6.38 11.40 -0.96
N GLN A 53 6.50 12.31 -1.93
CA GLN A 53 6.61 13.75 -1.67
C GLN A 53 5.30 14.31 -1.08
N GLU A 54 4.15 13.90 -1.60
CA GLU A 54 2.84 14.31 -1.11
C GLU A 54 2.61 13.84 0.33
N VAL A 55 2.89 12.57 0.62
CA VAL A 55 2.79 12.01 1.97
C VAL A 55 3.73 12.76 2.93
N ALA A 56 4.98 12.99 2.54
CA ALA A 56 5.92 13.75 3.36
C ALA A 56 5.42 15.18 3.65
N ASN A 57 4.76 15.83 2.70
CA ASN A 57 4.16 17.14 2.90
C ASN A 57 2.96 17.09 3.85
N HIS A 58 2.10 16.07 3.73
CA HIS A 58 0.96 15.87 4.63
C HIS A 58 1.44 15.63 6.08
N PHE A 59 2.46 14.78 6.28
CA PHE A 59 3.06 14.55 7.60
C PHE A 59 3.70 15.81 8.18
N ARG A 60 4.34 16.66 7.36
CA ARG A 60 4.85 17.97 7.83
C ARG A 60 3.73 18.89 8.28
N ALA A 61 2.66 19.00 7.50
CA ALA A 61 1.49 19.82 7.84
C ALA A 61 0.82 19.33 9.14
N THR A 62 0.60 18.02 9.24
CA THR A 62 0.03 17.40 10.45
C THR A 62 0.94 17.58 11.66
N SER A 63 2.27 17.39 11.51
CA SER A 63 3.22 17.62 12.60
C SER A 63 3.17 19.06 13.13
N LYS A 64 3.00 20.04 12.23
CA LYS A 64 2.83 21.45 12.61
C LYS A 64 1.52 21.69 13.36
N ALA A 65 0.42 21.06 12.92
CA ALA A 65 -0.86 21.12 13.61
C ALA A 65 -0.80 20.47 15.01
N VAL A 66 -0.22 19.26 15.12
CA VAL A 66 -0.01 18.55 16.41
C VAL A 66 0.88 19.36 17.35
N SER A 67 1.97 19.94 16.83
CA SER A 67 2.83 20.82 17.64
C SER A 67 2.07 22.04 18.17
N SER A 68 1.19 22.63 17.36
CA SER A 68 0.39 23.79 17.76
C SER A 68 -0.65 23.39 18.81
N LEU A 69 -1.28 22.21 18.66
CA LEU A 69 -2.17 21.64 19.65
C LEU A 69 -1.46 21.38 20.98
N SER A 70 -0.27 20.78 20.95
CA SER A 70 0.53 20.54 22.16
C SER A 70 0.86 21.85 22.88
N LYS A 71 1.21 22.91 22.14
CA LYS A 71 1.45 24.24 22.71
C LYS A 71 0.19 24.80 23.39
N ASN A 72 -0.97 24.70 22.73
CA ASN A 72 -2.23 25.16 23.30
C ASN A 72 -2.65 24.33 24.52
N TYR A 73 -2.45 23.01 24.49
CA TYR A 73 -2.68 22.13 25.63
C TYR A 73 -1.83 22.53 26.84
N LYS A 74 -0.53 22.78 26.63
CA LYS A 74 0.37 23.27 27.70
C LYS A 74 -0.12 24.59 28.30
N CYS A 75 -0.56 25.53 27.47
CA CYS A 75 -1.11 26.81 27.93
C CYS A 75 -2.36 26.62 28.82
N VAL A 76 -3.28 25.73 28.41
CA VAL A 76 -4.49 25.40 29.20
C VAL A 76 -4.11 24.78 30.55
N VAL A 77 -3.15 23.85 30.56
CA VAL A 77 -2.66 23.22 31.80
C VAL A 77 -1.98 24.25 32.70
N GLU A 78 -1.19 25.17 32.16
CA GLU A 78 -0.55 26.25 32.92
C GLU A 78 -1.59 27.20 33.54
N GLN A 79 -2.63 27.55 32.79
CA GLN A 79 -3.72 28.37 33.28
C GLN A 79 -4.57 27.64 34.33
N LEU A 80 -4.75 26.33 34.18
CA LEU A 80 -5.40 25.48 35.18
C LEU A 80 -4.53 25.33 36.44
N ALA A 81 -3.21 25.22 36.31
CA ALA A 81 -2.28 25.16 37.45
C ALA A 81 -2.25 26.49 38.20
N GLY A 82 -2.21 27.62 37.49
CA GLY A 82 -2.31 28.95 38.08
C GLY A 82 -3.68 29.21 38.73
N GLY A 83 -4.76 28.77 38.08
CA GLY A 83 -6.12 28.82 38.63
C GLY A 83 -6.32 27.89 39.83
N ALA A 84 -5.76 26.69 39.81
CA ALA A 84 -5.78 25.74 40.92
C ALA A 84 -4.91 26.24 42.08
N LEU A 85 -3.79 26.93 41.84
CA LEU A 85 -3.02 27.56 42.93
C LEU A 85 -3.79 28.72 43.57
N HIS A 86 -4.65 29.40 42.81
CA HIS A 86 -5.49 30.49 43.29
C HIS A 86 -6.78 30.02 43.99
N LEU A 87 -7.38 28.91 43.53
CA LEU A 87 -8.69 28.41 43.99
C LEU A 87 -8.62 27.12 44.83
N ALA A 88 -7.59 26.30 44.67
CA ALA A 88 -7.45 25.02 45.34
C ALA A 88 -6.46 25.16 46.51
N SER A 89 -6.97 24.87 47.71
CA SER A 89 -6.16 24.62 48.92
C SER A 89 -4.94 23.75 48.59
N THR A 90 -3.82 24.01 49.27
CA THR A 90 -2.53 23.30 49.17
C THR A 90 -2.65 21.77 49.07
N ASP A 91 -3.72 21.18 49.62
CA ASP A 91 -4.03 19.76 49.62
C ASP A 91 -4.30 19.17 48.22
N VAL A 92 -5.00 19.89 47.34
CA VAL A 92 -5.33 19.38 45.98
C VAL A 92 -4.10 19.43 45.07
N SER A 93 -3.25 20.45 45.24
CA SER A 93 -1.99 20.59 44.51
C SER A 93 -1.04 19.42 44.81
N ARG A 94 -0.99 18.98 46.08
CA ARG A 94 -0.26 17.77 46.51
C ARG A 94 -0.81 16.50 45.85
N GLN A 95 -2.13 16.37 45.71
CA GLN A 95 -2.76 15.18 45.13
C GLN A 95 -2.51 15.06 43.61
N ILE A 96 -2.49 16.18 42.88
CA ILE A 96 -2.17 16.20 41.45
C ILE A 96 -0.69 15.91 41.23
N LEU A 97 0.22 16.51 42.01
CA LEU A 97 1.65 16.20 41.93
C LEU A 97 1.95 14.73 42.19
N ASN A 98 1.31 14.13 43.19
CA ASN A 98 1.50 12.71 43.50
C ASN A 98 0.99 11.80 42.36
N SER A 99 -0.15 12.10 41.74
CA SER A 99 -0.68 11.26 40.65
C SER A 99 0.11 11.36 39.33
N VAL A 100 0.79 12.49 39.08
CA VAL A 100 1.72 12.63 37.95
C VAL A 100 3.01 11.87 38.19
N PHE A 101 3.53 11.89 39.43
CA PHE A 101 4.75 11.15 39.79
C PHE A 101 4.53 9.63 39.81
N ASP A 102 3.36 9.16 40.25
CA ASP A 102 3.03 7.72 40.33
C ASP A 102 2.83 7.06 38.96
N LYS A 103 2.60 7.86 37.90
CA LYS A 103 2.49 7.39 36.51
C LYS A 103 3.82 7.42 35.74
N SER A 104 4.91 7.77 36.42
CA SER A 104 6.25 7.92 35.83
C SER A 104 7.18 6.74 36.13
N GLU A 105 6.70 5.69 36.78
CA GLU A 105 7.44 4.43 36.99
C GLU A 105 6.83 3.34 36.10
N ASP A 106 7.68 2.71 35.29
CA ASP A 106 7.47 1.48 34.51
C ASP A 106 6.46 1.49 33.34
N VAL A 107 6.86 2.14 32.24
CA VAL A 107 6.72 1.47 30.93
C VAL A 107 8.12 1.18 30.44
N ASN A 108 8.66 0.06 30.91
CA ASN A 108 9.87 -0.55 30.38
C ASN A 108 9.55 -1.00 28.94
N LEU A 109 9.77 -0.10 27.99
CA LEU A 109 9.67 -0.40 26.57
C LEU A 109 10.93 -1.17 26.17
N ASP A 110 10.97 -2.43 26.58
CA ASP A 110 12.04 -3.35 26.26
C ASP A 110 12.24 -3.37 24.75
N SER A 111 13.41 -2.90 24.34
CA SER A 111 13.87 -2.78 22.96
C SER A 111 14.16 -4.17 22.36
N SER A 112 13.13 -4.98 22.20
CA SER A 112 13.21 -6.29 21.55
C SER A 112 11.92 -6.74 20.84
N THR A 113 10.91 -5.87 20.74
CA THR A 113 9.78 -6.15 19.85
C THR A 113 10.22 -5.92 18.41
N ASP A 114 10.72 -6.99 17.81
CA ASP A 114 10.95 -7.16 16.38
C ASP A 114 9.80 -6.50 15.59
N ILE A 115 10.06 -5.30 15.06
CA ILE A 115 9.12 -4.55 14.22
C ILE A 115 9.06 -5.30 12.89
N GLN A 116 8.33 -6.41 12.88
CA GLN A 116 8.06 -7.15 11.66
C GLN A 116 7.05 -6.37 10.83
N PRO A 117 7.22 -6.32 9.50
CA PRO A 117 6.20 -5.77 8.61
C PRO A 117 4.85 -6.47 8.85
N PRO A 118 3.71 -5.78 8.62
CA PRO A 118 2.40 -6.37 8.78
C PRO A 118 2.33 -7.66 7.97
N LYS A 119 2.00 -8.77 8.65
CA LYS A 119 1.83 -10.07 8.02
C LYS A 119 0.50 -10.05 7.29
N ASP A 120 0.52 -9.60 6.03
CA ASP A 120 -0.63 -9.51 5.13
C ASP A 120 -1.20 -10.89 4.68
N TYR A 121 -1.04 -11.93 5.49
CA TYR A 121 -1.49 -13.28 5.13
C TYR A 121 -2.44 -13.84 6.18
N ALA A 122 -3.66 -14.10 5.73
CA ALA A 122 -4.55 -15.04 6.38
C ALA A 122 -3.84 -16.41 6.51
N PRO A 123 -3.98 -17.11 7.65
CA PRO A 123 -3.39 -18.43 7.83
C PRO A 123 -3.76 -19.37 6.66
N LYS A 124 -2.76 -20.05 6.09
CA LYS A 124 -3.00 -21.06 5.05
C LYS A 124 -3.62 -22.30 5.68
N VAL A 125 -4.94 -22.28 5.77
CA VAL A 125 -5.75 -23.42 6.17
C VAL A 125 -6.27 -24.14 4.93
N PRO A 126 -6.44 -25.48 4.97
CA PRO A 126 -7.14 -26.20 3.91
C PRO A 126 -8.52 -25.58 3.72
N GLY A 127 -8.92 -25.34 2.47
CA GLY A 127 -10.15 -24.62 2.12
C GLY A 127 -10.05 -23.08 2.14
N GLY A 128 -9.06 -22.50 2.81
CA GLY A 128 -8.91 -21.04 2.97
C GLY A 128 -9.79 -20.47 4.09
N VAL A 129 -9.50 -19.24 4.54
CA VAL A 129 -10.23 -18.59 5.65
C VAL A 129 -11.67 -18.22 5.33
N LEU A 130 -12.05 -18.28 4.05
CA LEU A 130 -13.42 -18.09 3.57
C LEU A 130 -14.16 -19.41 3.31
N SER A 131 -13.54 -20.55 3.63
CA SER A 131 -14.25 -21.83 3.55
C SER A 131 -15.30 -21.92 4.65
N GLU A 132 -16.45 -22.49 4.32
CA GLU A 132 -17.59 -22.68 5.24
C GLU A 132 -17.23 -23.59 6.43
N GLU A 133 -16.20 -24.42 6.27
CA GLU A 133 -15.67 -25.33 7.28
C GLU A 133 -14.64 -24.66 8.23
N TYR A 134 -14.19 -23.44 7.93
CA TYR A 134 -13.21 -22.75 8.74
C TYR A 134 -13.76 -22.43 10.13
N GLY A 135 -13.19 -23.07 11.16
CA GLY A 135 -13.61 -22.90 12.55
C GLY A 135 -14.78 -23.80 12.98
N LEU A 136 -15.34 -24.61 12.08
CA LEU A 136 -16.37 -25.59 12.42
C LEU A 136 -15.73 -26.95 12.70
N LYS A 137 -15.58 -27.27 13.98
CA LYS A 137 -15.25 -28.64 14.39
C LYS A 137 -16.56 -29.43 14.38
N GLU A 138 -16.73 -30.33 13.42
CA GLU A 138 -17.93 -31.16 13.27
C GLU A 138 -18.14 -32.01 14.54
N ALA A 139 -18.89 -31.46 15.48
CA ALA A 139 -19.50 -32.21 16.58
C ALA A 139 -20.93 -32.48 16.15
N ALA A 140 -21.16 -33.70 15.68
CA ALA A 140 -22.45 -34.20 15.24
C ALA A 140 -23.56 -33.86 16.25
N SER A 141 -24.52 -33.02 15.85
CA SER A 141 -25.84 -32.86 16.48
C SER A 141 -26.80 -32.26 15.45
N PRO A 142 -27.89 -32.97 15.07
CA PRO A 142 -28.79 -32.54 14.00
C PRO A 142 -29.88 -31.64 14.59
N VAL A 143 -29.92 -30.36 14.22
CA VAL A 143 -31.05 -29.48 14.59
C VAL A 143 -31.48 -28.60 13.40
N SER A 144 -32.61 -29.02 12.83
CA SER A 144 -33.67 -28.31 12.11
C SER A 144 -33.47 -26.83 11.72
N ASN A 145 -33.52 -26.59 10.40
CA ASN A 145 -33.82 -25.31 9.75
C ASN A 145 -35.17 -24.72 10.20
N PRO A 146 -35.23 -23.38 10.28
CA PRO A 146 -36.37 -22.67 9.73
C PRO A 146 -35.93 -21.58 8.74
N THR A 147 -36.51 -21.70 7.55
CA THR A 147 -36.62 -20.71 6.49
C THR A 147 -37.09 -19.34 7.02
N ILE A 148 -36.33 -18.28 6.72
CA ILE A 148 -36.88 -16.92 6.65
C ILE A 148 -36.38 -16.29 5.35
N SER A 149 -37.29 -16.30 4.38
CA SER A 149 -37.30 -15.46 3.19
C SER A 149 -37.68 -14.03 3.58
N ASP A 150 -36.79 -13.07 3.35
CA ASP A 150 -37.10 -11.77 2.72
C ASP A 150 -35.92 -10.81 2.84
N SER A 151 -35.21 -10.60 1.72
CA SER A 151 -34.69 -9.27 1.38
C SER A 151 -34.24 -9.29 -0.07
N ALA A 152 -34.84 -8.40 -0.86
CA ALA A 152 -34.71 -8.26 -2.29
C ALA A 152 -33.26 -8.24 -2.79
N TYR A 153 -32.97 -9.10 -3.77
CA TYR A 153 -31.78 -9.00 -4.62
C TYR A 153 -31.95 -7.80 -5.55
N VAL A 154 -31.17 -6.74 -5.29
CA VAL A 154 -30.87 -5.73 -6.30
C VAL A 154 -29.80 -6.35 -7.19
N ALA A 155 -30.17 -6.69 -8.43
CA ALA A 155 -29.23 -7.06 -9.47
C ALA A 155 -28.45 -5.79 -9.86
N GLU A 156 -27.29 -5.57 -9.24
CA GLU A 156 -26.29 -4.66 -9.79
C GLU A 156 -25.54 -5.37 -10.92
N ASN A 157 -25.41 -4.66 -12.04
CA ASN A 157 -24.84 -5.14 -13.28
C ASN A 157 -23.41 -5.70 -13.09
N ASP A 158 -23.20 -6.87 -13.70
CA ASP A 158 -21.95 -7.61 -13.85
C ASP A 158 -20.91 -6.86 -14.72
N ASP A 159 -20.35 -5.76 -14.22
CA ASP A 159 -19.13 -5.14 -14.77
C ASP A 159 -18.02 -5.13 -13.70
N ASP A 160 -17.81 -6.27 -13.03
CA ASP A 160 -16.62 -6.48 -12.19
C ASP A 160 -15.43 -6.89 -13.07
N PRO A 161 -14.43 -6.00 -13.28
CA PRO A 161 -13.27 -6.30 -14.12
C PRO A 161 -12.36 -7.39 -13.53
N THR A 162 -12.61 -7.87 -12.31
CA THR A 162 -11.79 -8.89 -11.64
C THR A 162 -12.06 -10.32 -12.11
N LEU A 163 -13.17 -10.57 -12.83
CA LEU A 163 -13.54 -11.91 -13.29
C LEU A 163 -12.94 -12.33 -14.65
N ASN A 164 -12.24 -11.43 -15.36
CA ASN A 164 -11.83 -11.67 -16.75
C ASN A 164 -10.33 -12.03 -16.93
N ILE A 165 -9.74 -12.78 -16.00
CA ILE A 165 -8.40 -13.35 -16.19
C ILE A 165 -8.49 -14.84 -16.53
N ASN A 166 -8.39 -15.15 -17.83
CA ASN A 166 -8.18 -16.51 -18.33
C ASN A 166 -6.70 -16.71 -18.70
#